data_AF-A0A962IFW7-F1
#
_entry.id   AF-A0A962IFW7-F1
#
_cell.length_a   1.000
_cell.length_b   1.000
_cell.length_c   1.000
_cell.angle_alpha   90.00
_cell.angle_beta   90.00
_cell.angle_gamma   90.00
#
_symmetry.space_group_name_H-M   'P 1'
#
loop_
_entity.id
_entity.type
_entity.pdbx_description
1 polymer ?
#
loop_
_entity_poly.entity_id
_entity_poly.type
_entity_poly.pdbx_seq_one_letter_code
_entity_poly.pdbx_strand_id
1 'polypeptide(L)'
;MTAPIPATSVVSTPPGREIPYNYTSFSDKEIVGKLLGKRAWEILQDLSQKRETGISSHMLLEMLGDMWMVIRNPYIQDDLLENPKRQRALMDTLKERLARINARAKDNPKTLELLDITRQAVSNFGADFEQQARQRATAKRRLTR
;
A
#
# COMPACT_ATOMS: atom_id res chain seq x y z
N MET A 1 7.53 4.86 -26.08
CA MET A 1 8.72 5.02 -25.21
C MET A 1 8.24 4.88 -23.77
N THR A 2 8.15 3.63 -23.30
CA THR A 2 7.54 3.31 -22.00
C THR A 2 8.66 3.31 -20.97
N ALA A 3 8.64 4.30 -20.06
CA ALA A 3 9.59 4.32 -18.96
C ALA A 3 9.38 3.05 -18.11
N PRO A 4 10.43 2.28 -17.82
CA PRO A 4 10.32 1.15 -16.91
C PRO A 4 9.91 1.67 -15.52
N ILE A 5 9.07 0.90 -14.82
CA ILE A 5 8.88 1.08 -13.37
C ILE A 5 10.29 1.09 -12.76
N PRO A 6 10.69 2.11 -11.99
CA PRO A 6 12.04 2.13 -11.44
C PRO A 6 12.22 0.91 -10.53
N ALA A 7 13.08 0.00 -10.96
CA ALA A 7 13.69 -0.97 -10.07
C ALA A 7 14.54 -0.16 -9.07
N THR A 8 14.03 -0.02 -7.86
CA THR A 8 14.78 0.42 -6.66
C THR A 8 15.64 1.67 -6.89
N SER A 9 15.01 2.82 -7.13
CA SER A 9 15.71 4.10 -7.06
C SER A 9 15.92 4.50 -5.59
N VAL A 10 17.11 4.24 -5.05
CA VAL A 10 17.54 4.60 -3.69
C VAL A 10 17.57 6.13 -3.56
N VAL A 11 16.44 6.75 -3.23
CA VAL A 11 16.34 8.19 -2.96
C VAL A 11 16.06 8.36 -1.47
N SER A 12 16.94 9.11 -0.79
CA SER A 12 16.92 9.25 0.67
C SER A 12 15.63 9.90 1.16
N THR A 13 15.04 9.26 2.17
CA THR A 13 13.84 9.76 2.86
C THR A 13 14.21 10.96 3.73
N PRO A 14 13.43 12.07 3.74
CA PRO A 14 13.68 13.19 4.64
C PRO A 14 13.66 12.73 6.10
N PRO A 15 14.50 13.31 6.99
CA PRO A 15 14.55 12.89 8.40
C PRO A 15 13.17 13.00 9.06
N GLY A 16 12.69 11.91 9.65
CA GLY A 16 11.40 11.82 10.35
C GLY A 16 10.24 11.21 9.57
N ARG A 17 10.47 10.61 8.39
CA ARG A 17 9.47 9.82 7.65
C ARG A 17 9.87 8.35 7.56
N GLU A 18 8.90 7.47 7.72
CA GLU A 18 9.05 6.01 7.66
C GLU A 18 8.44 5.40 6.39
N ILE A 19 7.55 6.12 5.69
CA ILE A 19 7.02 5.73 4.37
C ILE A 19 7.93 6.26 3.26
N PRO A 20 8.57 5.39 2.45
CA PRO A 20 9.36 5.79 1.29
C PRO A 20 8.50 6.53 0.26
N TYR A 21 9.09 7.53 -0.41
CA TYR A 21 8.46 8.26 -1.52
C TYR A 21 7.15 8.99 -1.18
N ASN A 22 6.92 9.28 0.10
CA ASN A 22 5.83 10.18 0.47
C ASN A 22 6.18 11.62 0.06
N TYR A 23 5.78 12.00 -1.15
CA TYR A 23 5.92 13.35 -1.69
C TYR A 23 4.74 14.27 -1.35
N THR A 24 3.82 13.82 -0.48
CA THR A 24 2.62 14.58 -0.11
C THR A 24 2.80 15.24 1.25
N SER A 25 1.94 16.21 1.56
CA SER A 25 1.85 16.85 2.88
C SER A 25 1.27 15.93 3.96
N PHE A 26 0.78 14.74 3.59
CA PHE A 26 0.24 13.78 4.55
C PHE A 26 1.38 13.17 5.39
N SER A 27 1.19 13.17 6.71
CA SER A 27 2.02 12.41 7.63
C SER A 27 1.76 10.90 7.51
N ASP A 28 2.73 10.10 7.93
CA ASP A 28 2.60 8.64 7.91
C ASP A 28 1.39 8.19 8.76
N LYS A 29 1.11 8.91 9.85
CA LYS A 29 -0.12 8.75 10.64
C LYS A 29 -1.39 8.92 9.83
N GLU A 30 -1.47 9.95 9.00
CA GLU A 30 -2.65 10.21 8.19
C GLU A 30 -2.79 9.19 7.05
N ILE A 31 -1.67 8.76 6.45
CA ILE A 31 -1.68 7.71 5.42
C ILE A 31 -2.16 6.39 6.03
N VAL A 32 -1.57 5.95 7.13
CA VAL A 32 -2.01 4.75 7.87
C VAL A 32 -3.47 4.89 8.27
N GLY A 33 -3.87 6.02 8.83
CA GLY A 33 -5.23 6.28 9.26
C GLY A 33 -6.25 6.22 8.11
N LYS A 34 -5.88 6.67 6.91
CA LYS A 34 -6.73 6.60 5.71
C LYS A 34 -6.80 5.20 5.11
N LEU A 35 -5.68 4.48 5.10
CA LEU A 35 -5.60 3.16 4.46
C LEU A 35 -6.11 2.03 5.36
N LEU A 36 -5.75 2.06 6.64
CA LEU A 36 -5.96 0.96 7.59
C LEU A 36 -6.89 1.35 8.75
N GLY A 37 -7.20 2.63 8.92
CA GLY A 37 -8.02 3.14 10.01
C GLY A 37 -7.23 3.45 11.29
N LYS A 38 -7.93 4.04 12.26
CA LYS A 38 -7.34 4.53 13.53
C LYS A 38 -6.71 3.41 14.36
N ARG A 39 -7.33 2.23 14.39
CA ARG A 39 -6.88 1.09 15.18
C ARG A 39 -5.49 0.61 14.77
N ALA A 40 -5.22 0.53 13.47
CA ALA A 40 -3.91 0.15 12.96
C ALA A 40 -2.80 1.11 13.40
N TRP A 41 -3.08 2.42 13.44
CA TRP A 41 -2.13 3.42 13.93
C TRP A 41 -1.85 3.27 15.43
N GLU A 42 -2.86 2.98 16.25
CA GLU A 42 -2.67 2.70 17.68
C GLU A 42 -1.76 1.49 17.89
N ILE A 43 -1.99 0.40 17.14
CA ILE A 43 -1.15 -0.80 17.21
C ILE A 43 0.29 -0.48 16.78
N LEU A 44 0.50 0.27 15.69
CA LEU A 44 1.84 0.66 15.24
C LEU A 44 2.61 1.47 16.28
N GLN A 45 1.95 2.42 16.97
CA GLN A 45 2.57 3.18 18.06
C GLN A 45 2.94 2.27 19.25
N ASP A 46 2.08 1.32 19.61
CA ASP A 46 2.36 0.37 20.67
C ASP A 46 3.54 -0.56 20.32
N LEU A 47 3.68 -0.94 19.05
CA LEU A 47 4.76 -1.78 18.54
C LEU A 47 6.08 -1.01 18.39
N SER A 48 6.06 0.28 18.06
CA SER A 48 7.29 1.08 17.93
C SER A 48 7.96 1.31 19.29
N GLN A 49 7.17 1.46 20.36
CA GLN A 49 7.69 1.59 21.72
C GLN A 49 8.43 0.33 22.22
N LYS A 50 8.10 -0.85 21.68
CA LYS A 50 8.61 -2.14 22.16
C LYS A 50 9.94 -2.58 21.54
N ARG A 51 10.55 -1.78 20.65
CA ARG A 51 11.86 -1.94 19.95
C ARG A 51 12.08 -3.25 19.16
N GLU A 52 11.61 -4.41 19.62
CA GLU A 52 11.77 -5.71 18.96
C GLU A 52 10.95 -5.86 17.66
N THR A 53 9.85 -5.10 17.53
CA THR A 53 8.93 -5.17 16.38
C THR A 53 9.18 -4.10 15.31
N GLY A 54 10.20 -3.25 15.48
CA GLY A 54 10.46 -2.11 14.60
C GLY A 54 10.66 -2.49 13.12
N ILE A 55 11.27 -3.65 12.85
CA ILE A 55 11.51 -4.11 11.47
C ILE A 55 10.18 -4.45 10.76
N SER A 56 9.27 -5.16 11.44
CA SER A 56 7.97 -5.52 10.86
C SER A 56 7.09 -4.28 10.62
N SER A 57 7.15 -3.29 11.52
CA SER A 57 6.46 -2.02 11.34
C SER A 57 7.00 -1.22 10.15
N HIS A 58 8.32 -1.14 10.00
CA HIS A 58 8.92 -0.44 8.86
C HIS A 58 8.55 -1.10 7.53
N MET A 59 8.66 -2.43 7.43
CA MET A 59 8.24 -3.19 6.23
C MET A 59 6.77 -2.95 5.85
N LEU A 60 5.91 -2.80 6.86
CA LEU A 60 4.50 -2.51 6.64
C LEU A 60 4.31 -1.09 6.11
N LEU A 61 4.99 -0.10 6.69
CA LEU A 61 4.95 1.30 6.23
C LEU A 61 5.50 1.45 4.81
N GLU A 62 6.56 0.73 4.45
CA GLU A 62 7.06 0.66 3.07
C GLU A 62 5.98 0.17 2.10
N MET A 63 5.31 -0.93 2.46
CA MET A 63 4.24 -1.50 1.64
C MET A 63 3.02 -0.58 1.53
N LEU A 64 2.66 0.13 2.61
CA LEU A 64 1.61 1.14 2.56
C LEU A 64 1.98 2.32 1.66
N GLY A 65 3.26 2.66 1.56
CA GLY A 65 3.79 3.63 0.60
C GLY A 65 3.49 3.23 -0.84
N ASP A 66 3.76 1.97 -1.19
CA ASP A 66 3.47 1.43 -2.53
C ASP A 66 1.97 1.56 -2.88
N MET A 67 1.08 1.22 -1.94
CA MET A 67 -0.37 1.39 -2.12
C MET A 67 -0.77 2.86 -2.22
N TRP A 68 -0.24 3.71 -1.34
CA TRP A 68 -0.57 5.14 -1.31
C TRP A 68 -0.17 5.85 -2.60
N MET A 69 1.02 5.52 -3.14
CA MET A 69 1.50 6.05 -4.42
C MET A 69 0.48 5.77 -5.54
N VAL A 70 -0.05 4.56 -5.61
CA VAL A 70 -1.05 4.18 -6.61
C VAL A 70 -2.37 4.88 -6.37
N ILE A 71 -2.85 4.93 -5.13
CA ILE A 71 -4.13 5.58 -4.78
C ILE A 71 -4.12 7.08 -5.14
N ARG A 72 -2.97 7.74 -5.03
CA ARG A 72 -2.84 9.19 -5.20
C ARG A 72 -2.48 9.63 -6.61
N ASN A 73 -2.06 8.72 -7.48
CA ASN A 73 -1.60 9.05 -8.81
C ASN A 73 -2.52 8.45 -9.89
N PRO A 74 -3.42 9.26 -10.49
CA PRO A 74 -4.32 8.80 -11.54
C PRO A 74 -3.58 8.16 -12.73
N TYR A 75 -2.39 8.64 -13.10
CA TYR A 75 -1.63 8.07 -14.21
C TYR A 75 -1.13 6.65 -13.92
N ILE A 76 -0.77 6.35 -12.67
CA ILE A 76 -0.40 4.98 -12.26
C ILE A 76 -1.64 4.09 -12.26
N GLN A 77 -2.79 4.60 -11.79
CA GLN A 77 -4.04 3.84 -11.86
C GLN A 77 -4.42 3.52 -13.31
N ASP A 78 -4.35 4.50 -14.21
CA ASP A 78 -4.61 4.34 -15.64
C ASP A 78 -3.71 3.26 -16.24
N ASP A 79 -2.39 3.37 -16.01
CA ASP A 79 -1.41 2.40 -16.49
C ASP A 79 -1.66 0.98 -15.95
N LEU A 80 -2.01 0.84 -14.68
CA LEU A 80 -2.31 -0.47 -14.07
C LEU A 80 -3.62 -1.06 -14.60
N LEU A 81 -4.63 -0.23 -14.86
CA LEU A 81 -5.90 -0.66 -15.46
C LEU A 81 -5.74 -1.08 -16.93
N GLU A 82 -4.83 -0.44 -17.67
CA GLU A 82 -4.51 -0.79 -19.05
C GLU A 82 -3.58 -2.01 -19.15
N ASN A 83 -2.81 -2.31 -18.10
CA ASN A 83 -1.82 -3.40 -18.08
C ASN A 83 -2.10 -4.42 -16.95
N PRO A 84 -2.99 -5.41 -17.18
CA PRO A 84 -3.34 -6.42 -16.17
C PRO A 84 -2.15 -7.22 -15.61
N LYS A 85 -1.09 -7.40 -16.41
CA LYS A 85 0.15 -8.05 -15.96
C LYS A 85 0.87 -7.23 -14.88
N ARG A 86 0.93 -5.90 -15.03
CA ARG A 86 1.57 -5.00 -14.05
C ARG A 86 0.72 -4.89 -12.79
N GLN A 87 -0.60 -4.80 -12.94
CA GLN A 87 -1.53 -4.87 -11.81
C GLN A 87 -1.34 -6.17 -11.01
N ARG A 88 -1.27 -7.33 -11.67
CA ARG A 88 -1.04 -8.61 -11.01
C ARG A 88 0.30 -8.65 -10.29
N ALA A 89 1.38 -8.20 -10.94
CA ALA A 89 2.71 -8.15 -10.33
C ALA A 89 2.76 -7.27 -9.06
N LEU A 90 2.06 -6.12 -9.07
CA LEU A 90 1.91 -5.28 -7.88
C LEU A 90 1.18 -6.05 -6.75
N MET A 91 0.02 -6.65 -7.06
CA MET A 91 -0.76 -7.38 -6.07
C MET A 91 0.00 -8.58 -5.48
N ASP A 92 0.75 -9.30 -6.30
CA ASP A 92 1.57 -10.43 -5.86
C ASP A 92 2.71 -9.96 -4.96
N THR A 93 3.37 -8.84 -5.32
CA THR A 93 4.41 -8.22 -4.49
C THR A 93 3.87 -7.82 -3.11
N LEU A 94 2.67 -7.23 -3.04
CA LEU A 94 2.03 -6.86 -1.76
C LEU A 94 1.71 -8.09 -0.91
N LYS A 95 1.19 -9.17 -1.52
CA LYS A 95 0.90 -10.44 -0.83
C LYS A 95 2.16 -11.11 -0.30
N GLU A 96 3.24 -11.14 -1.08
CA GLU A 96 4.53 -11.67 -0.65
C GLU A 96 5.12 -10.86 0.51
N ARG A 97 5.03 -9.52 0.47
CA ARG A 97 5.44 -8.65 1.59
C ARG A 97 4.65 -8.98 2.85
N LEU A 98 3.33 -9.13 2.75
CA LEU A 98 2.49 -9.55 3.89
C LEU A 98 2.92 -10.91 4.46
N ALA A 99 3.22 -11.88 3.60
CA ALA A 99 3.70 -13.20 4.04
C ALA A 99 5.04 -13.10 4.78
N ARG A 100 5.97 -12.27 4.30
CA ARG A 100 7.26 -12.02 4.98
C ARG A 100 7.09 -11.35 6.35
N ILE A 101 6.19 -10.37 6.46
CA ILE A 101 5.89 -9.71 7.74
C ILE A 101 5.25 -10.72 8.71
N ASN A 102 4.32 -11.55 8.22
CA ASN A 102 3.69 -12.61 9.01
C ASN A 102 4.70 -13.62 9.55
N ALA A 103 5.66 -14.08 8.73
CA ALA A 103 6.73 -14.98 9.17
C ALA A 103 7.61 -14.38 10.29
N ARG A 104 7.73 -13.05 10.34
CA ARG A 104 8.49 -12.32 11.36
C ARG A 104 7.66 -11.95 12.59
N ALA A 105 6.35 -12.14 12.56
CA ALA A 105 5.45 -11.72 13.64
C ALA A 105 5.63 -12.53 14.93
N LYS A 106 6.23 -13.74 14.85
CA LYS A 106 6.49 -14.64 16.00
C LYS A 106 5.27 -14.77 16.94
N ASP A 107 4.08 -14.90 16.36
CA ASP A 107 2.80 -15.01 17.07
C ASP A 107 2.44 -13.84 18.01
N ASN A 108 3.04 -12.66 17.81
CA ASN A 108 2.65 -11.46 18.56
C ASN A 108 1.20 -11.08 18.18
N PRO A 109 0.26 -11.08 19.14
CA PRO A 109 -1.17 -10.90 18.84
C PRO A 109 -1.48 -9.53 18.23
N LYS A 110 -0.75 -8.48 18.63
CA LYS A 110 -0.92 -7.13 18.06
C LYS A 110 -0.42 -7.09 16.61
N THR A 111 0.70 -7.73 16.32
CA THR A 111 1.22 -7.82 14.96
C THR A 111 0.28 -8.61 14.05
N LEU A 112 -0.31 -9.69 14.55
CA LEU A 112 -1.31 -10.47 13.82
C LEU A 112 -2.59 -9.66 13.56
N GLU A 113 -3.10 -8.94 14.54
CA GLU A 113 -4.25 -8.03 14.37
C GLU A 113 -3.96 -6.98 13.28
N LEU A 114 -2.80 -6.35 13.33
CA LEU A 114 -2.37 -5.38 12.33
C LEU A 114 -2.24 -6.01 10.93
N LEU A 115 -1.73 -7.23 10.84
CA LEU A 115 -1.63 -7.98 9.59
C LEU A 115 -3.01 -8.26 9.00
N ASP A 116 -4.00 -8.62 9.81
CA ASP A 116 -5.36 -8.90 9.34
C ASP A 116 -6.05 -7.63 8.80
N ILE A 117 -5.92 -6.51 9.50
CA ILE A 117 -6.39 -5.20 9.01
C ILE A 117 -5.73 -4.89 7.66
N THR A 118 -4.43 -5.13 7.55
CA THR A 118 -3.67 -4.83 6.34
C THR A 118 -4.02 -5.77 5.19
N ARG A 119 -4.26 -7.05 5.44
CA ARG A 119 -4.77 -8.02 4.45
C ARG A 119 -6.11 -7.57 3.88
N GLN A 120 -7.02 -7.10 4.74
CA GLN A 120 -8.30 -6.58 4.30
C GLN A 120 -8.13 -5.35 3.41
N ALA A 121 -7.24 -4.42 3.79
CA ALA A 121 -6.95 -3.23 2.99
C ALA A 121 -6.35 -3.58 1.62
N VAL A 122 -5.42 -4.53 1.55
CA VAL A 122 -4.86 -5.02 0.28
C VAL A 122 -5.94 -5.70 -0.57
N SER A 123 -6.83 -6.49 0.03
CA SER A 123 -7.95 -7.11 -0.68
C SER A 123 -8.89 -6.06 -1.27
N ASN A 124 -9.26 -5.04 -0.49
CA ASN A 124 -10.12 -3.95 -0.94
C ASN A 124 -9.46 -3.16 -2.07
N PHE A 125 -8.18 -2.83 -1.94
CA PHE A 125 -7.40 -2.15 -2.97
C PHE A 125 -7.36 -2.94 -4.29
N GLY A 126 -7.25 -4.28 -4.22
CA GLY A 126 -7.37 -5.14 -5.40
C GLY A 126 -8.76 -5.06 -6.07
N ALA A 127 -9.82 -5.11 -5.26
CA ALA A 127 -11.20 -5.03 -5.73
C ALA A 127 -11.55 -3.66 -6.33
N ASP A 128 -10.94 -2.58 -5.84
CA ASP A 128 -11.15 -1.22 -6.33
C ASP A 128 -10.76 -1.10 -7.82
N PHE A 129 -9.69 -1.78 -8.26
CA PHE A 129 -9.32 -1.79 -9.69
C PHE A 129 -10.44 -2.37 -10.57
N GLU A 130 -11.07 -3.47 -10.14
CA GLU A 130 -12.17 -4.08 -10.89
C GLU A 130 -13.38 -3.13 -10.94
N GLN A 131 -13.67 -2.46 -9.81
CA GLN A 131 -14.72 -1.46 -9.76
C GLN A 131 -14.44 -0.27 -10.69
N GLN A 132 -13.22 0.27 -10.66
CA GLN A 132 -12.79 1.35 -11.54
C GLN A 132 -12.88 0.96 -13.02
N ALA A 133 -12.43 -0.24 -13.38
CA ALA A 133 -12.54 -0.76 -14.74
C ALA A 133 -14.00 -0.80 -15.21
N ARG A 134 -14.92 -1.29 -14.37
CA ARG A 134 -16.37 -1.33 -14.66
C ARG A 134 -16.96 0.08 -14.83
N GLN A 135 -16.60 1.01 -13.96
CA GLN A 135 -17.07 2.40 -14.02
C GLN A 135 -16.60 3.10 -15.31
N ARG A 136 -15.32 2.92 -15.67
CA ARG A 136 -14.74 3.48 -16.91
C ARG A 136 -15.41 2.92 -18.17
N ALA A 137 -15.63 1.61 -18.23
CA ALA A 137 -16.34 0.99 -19.34
C ALA A 137 -17.76 1.58 -19.49
N THR A 138 -18.46 1.79 -18.37
CA THR A 138 -19.80 2.39 -18.36
C THR A 138 -19.78 3.85 -18.82
N ALA A 139 -18.85 4.66 -18.30
CA ALA A 139 -18.70 6.06 -18.68
C ALA A 139 -18.37 6.21 -20.17
N LYS A 140 -17.43 5.40 -20.69
CA LYS A 140 -17.06 5.39 -22.11
C LYS A 140 -18.28 5.10 -23.00
N ARG A 141 -19.09 4.08 -22.67
CA ARG A 141 -20.32 3.74 -23.42
C ARG A 141 -21.35 4.88 -23.46
N ARG A 142 -21.41 5.71 -22.41
CA ARG A 142 -22.34 6.85 -22.35
C ARG A 142 -21.83 8.06 -23.14
N LEU A 143 -20.51 8.28 -23.17
CA LEU A 143 -19.88 9.45 -23.81
C LEU A 143 -19.62 9.26 -25.31
N THR A 144 -19.58 8.03 -25.81
CA THR A 144 -19.47 7.73 -27.25
C THR A 144 -20.83 7.62 -27.95
N ARG A 145 -21.93 8.01 -27.29
CA ARG A 145 -23.29 8.03 -27.84
C ARG A 145 -23.69 9.47 -28.12
#